data_AF-A0A529TSM5-F1
#
_entry.id   AF-A0A529TSM5-F1
#
_cell.length_a   1.000
_cell.length_b   1.000
_cell.length_c   1.000
_cell.angle_alpha   90.00
_cell.angle_beta   90.00
_cell.angle_gamma   90.00
#
_symmetry.space_group_name_H-M   'P 1'
#
loop_
_entity.id
_entity.type
_entity.pdbx_description
1 polymer ?
#
loop_
_entity_poly.entity_id
_entity_poly.type
_entity_poly.pdbx_seq_one_letter_code
_entity_poly.pdbx_strand_id
1 'polypeptide(L)'
;LSPYDATIGSADIAPQSARDAGPDPVLDRSVPALTSAFVAYARNELNYRTDVSYRLLNGEVTRNWDYGTSGQGYAGVMNDLQRARSLNPALGVVIVNGYTDLVTPYLASRYLVNQLPSLSDAKPIRLDVVEGGHMMYLRPDGRRALKDAASELYQATQ
;
A
#
# COMPACT_ATOMS: atom_id res chain seq x y z
N LEU A 1 0.07 -7.99 -17.93
CA LEU A 1 1.05 -7.24 -17.11
C LEU A 1 0.61 -7.34 -15.65
N SER A 2 1.52 -7.24 -14.68
CA SER A 2 1.13 -7.23 -13.27
C SER A 2 0.55 -5.87 -12.87
N PRO A 3 -0.64 -5.78 -12.23
CA PRO A 3 -1.07 -4.55 -11.59
C PRO A 3 -0.18 -4.13 -10.42
N TYR A 4 0.54 -5.05 -9.79
CA TYR A 4 1.44 -4.75 -8.67
C TYR A 4 2.77 -4.16 -9.13
N ASP A 5 3.18 -4.34 -10.39
CA ASP A 5 4.31 -3.61 -11.00
C ASP A 5 4.20 -3.69 -12.53
N ALA A 6 3.86 -2.57 -13.17
CA ALA A 6 3.66 -2.51 -14.61
C ALA A 6 4.92 -2.86 -15.44
N THR A 7 6.11 -2.91 -14.83
CA THR A 7 7.34 -3.36 -15.49
C THR A 7 7.47 -4.88 -15.55
N ILE A 8 6.63 -5.61 -14.82
CA ILE A 8 6.67 -7.07 -14.71
C ILE A 8 5.47 -7.66 -15.46
N GLY A 9 5.77 -8.58 -16.38
CA GLY A 9 4.78 -9.34 -17.13
C GLY A 9 5.12 -10.83 -17.17
N SER A 10 4.10 -11.63 -17.42
CA SER A 10 4.21 -13.04 -17.79
C SER A 10 3.50 -13.28 -19.11
N ALA A 11 3.79 -14.41 -19.74
CA ALA A 11 3.00 -14.85 -20.89
C ALA A 11 1.54 -14.99 -20.49
N ASP A 12 0.64 -14.60 -21.40
CA ASP A 12 -0.78 -14.88 -21.25
C ASP A 12 -1.01 -16.39 -21.40
N ILE A 13 -1.56 -17.00 -20.35
CA ILE A 13 -1.84 -18.43 -20.31
C ILE A 13 -3.14 -18.79 -21.04
N ALA A 14 -3.95 -17.79 -21.41
CA ALA A 14 -5.22 -17.94 -22.09
C ALA A 14 -5.45 -16.82 -23.12
N PRO A 15 -4.61 -16.68 -24.17
CA PRO A 15 -4.67 -15.58 -25.15
C PRO A 15 -5.98 -15.50 -25.95
N GLN A 16 -6.75 -16.58 -25.97
CA GLN A 16 -8.08 -16.63 -26.56
C GLN A 16 -9.19 -16.03 -25.67
N SER A 17 -8.90 -15.75 -24.40
CA SER A 17 -9.83 -15.19 -23.43
C SER A 17 -9.78 -13.66 -23.48
N ALA A 18 -10.94 -13.01 -23.40
CA ALA A 18 -11.02 -11.56 -23.20
C ALA A 18 -10.71 -11.13 -21.76
N ARG A 19 -10.54 -12.10 -20.84
CA ARG A 19 -10.18 -11.87 -19.44
C ARG A 19 -8.80 -12.45 -19.17
N ASP A 20 -7.92 -11.62 -18.62
CA ASP A 20 -6.69 -12.07 -17.98
C ASP A 20 -7.07 -12.99 -16.81
N ALA A 21 -6.75 -14.28 -16.94
CA ALA A 21 -7.03 -15.30 -15.93
C ALA A 21 -5.75 -15.94 -15.37
N GLY A 22 -4.59 -15.42 -15.78
CA GLY A 22 -3.29 -15.88 -15.30
C GLY A 22 -2.97 -15.43 -13.89
N PRO A 23 -2.10 -16.17 -13.17
CA PRO A 23 -1.60 -15.72 -11.89
C PRO A 23 -0.78 -14.43 -12.07
N ASP A 24 -0.93 -13.52 -11.12
CA ASP A 24 -0.15 -12.29 -11.11
C ASP A 24 1.34 -12.61 -10.83
N PRO A 25 2.27 -12.22 -11.72
CA PRO A 25 3.67 -12.61 -11.59
C PRO A 25 4.40 -11.94 -10.42
N VAL A 26 3.78 -10.99 -9.71
CA VAL A 26 4.35 -10.30 -8.56
C VAL A 26 3.71 -10.80 -7.27
N LEU A 27 2.40 -10.61 -7.09
CA LEU A 27 1.64 -11.03 -5.91
C LEU A 27 1.67 -12.55 -5.72
N ASP A 28 1.21 -13.32 -6.71
CA ASP A 28 1.01 -14.76 -6.53
C ASP A 28 2.34 -15.50 -6.33
N ARG A 29 3.44 -14.94 -6.85
CA ARG A 29 4.80 -15.44 -6.56
C ARG A 29 5.32 -15.02 -5.18
N SER A 30 4.93 -13.85 -4.70
CA SER A 30 5.37 -13.34 -3.39
C SER A 30 4.65 -14.02 -2.23
N VAL A 31 3.37 -14.37 -2.39
CA VAL A 31 2.54 -14.97 -1.34
C VAL A 31 3.17 -16.22 -0.69
N PRO A 32 3.55 -17.28 -1.43
CA PRO A 32 4.12 -18.48 -0.80
C PRO A 32 5.47 -18.22 -0.13
N ALA A 33 6.30 -17.34 -0.70
CA ALA A 33 7.60 -16.98 -0.16
C ALA A 33 7.46 -16.24 1.18
N LEU A 34 6.61 -15.20 1.22
CA LEU A 34 6.35 -14.42 2.43
C LEU A 34 5.63 -15.25 3.50
N THR A 35 4.66 -16.09 3.11
CA THR A 35 3.96 -17.00 4.02
C THR A 35 4.93 -17.94 4.71
N SER A 36 5.80 -18.61 3.94
CA SER A 36 6.77 -19.56 4.47
C SER A 36 7.79 -18.88 5.39
N ALA A 37 8.29 -17.70 5.00
CA ALA A 37 9.22 -16.92 5.80
C ALA A 37 8.59 -16.51 7.15
N PHE A 38 7.37 -15.98 7.14
CA PHE A 38 6.69 -15.58 8.37
C PHE A 38 6.39 -16.77 9.30
N VAL A 39 5.89 -17.89 8.76
CA VAL A 39 5.61 -19.09 9.56
C VAL A 39 6.89 -19.63 10.21
N ALA A 40 8.00 -19.66 9.47
CA ALA A 40 9.30 -20.06 10.02
C ALA A 40 9.77 -19.10 11.12
N TYR A 41 9.70 -17.79 10.88
CA TYR A 41 10.08 -16.75 11.83
C TYR A 41 9.27 -16.83 13.14
N ALA A 42 7.94 -16.86 13.03
CA ALA A 42 7.05 -16.92 14.17
C ALA A 42 7.31 -18.17 15.02
N ARG A 43 7.48 -19.34 14.37
CA ARG A 43 7.63 -20.62 15.06
C ARG A 43 9.01 -20.80 15.69
N ASN A 44 10.07 -20.42 14.97
CA ASN A 44 11.44 -20.80 15.31
C ASN A 44 12.21 -19.67 16.01
N GLU A 45 11.90 -18.41 15.71
CA GLU A 45 12.61 -17.26 16.30
C GLU A 45 11.78 -16.63 17.42
N LEU A 46 10.49 -16.38 17.18
CA LEU A 46 9.59 -15.83 18.21
C LEU A 46 9.06 -16.89 19.19
N ASN A 47 9.31 -18.18 18.93
CA ASN A 47 8.79 -19.32 19.70
C ASN A 47 7.26 -19.35 19.83
N TYR A 48 6.54 -18.69 18.91
CA TYR A 48 5.09 -18.70 18.87
C TYR A 48 4.59 -19.94 18.12
N ARG A 49 3.98 -20.87 18.84
CA ARG A 49 3.44 -22.12 18.29
C ARG A 49 1.93 -22.14 18.46
N THR A 50 1.23 -22.36 17.34
CA THR A 50 -0.22 -22.48 17.29
C THR A 50 -0.61 -23.54 16.27
N ASP A 51 -1.78 -24.13 16.46
CA ASP A 51 -2.49 -25.00 15.52
C ASP A 51 -3.26 -24.21 14.45
N VAL A 52 -3.40 -22.89 14.61
CA VAL A 52 -4.06 -22.02 13.63
C VAL A 52 -3.19 -21.87 12.37
N SER A 53 -3.82 -22.06 11.21
CA SER A 53 -3.16 -21.88 9.92
C SER A 53 -3.01 -20.40 9.57
N TYR A 54 -1.78 -19.97 9.29
CA TYR A 54 -1.52 -18.63 8.79
C TYR A 54 -1.97 -18.47 7.34
N ARG A 55 -2.79 -17.45 7.07
CA ARG A 55 -3.22 -17.06 5.72
C ARG A 55 -2.74 -15.63 5.47
N LEU A 56 -1.73 -15.47 4.62
CA LEU A 56 -1.21 -14.14 4.28
C LEU A 56 -2.28 -13.24 3.65
N LEU A 57 -3.10 -13.80 2.75
CA LEU A 57 -4.25 -13.15 2.15
C LEU A 57 -5.46 -14.08 2.28
N ASN A 58 -6.58 -13.57 2.78
CA ASN A 58 -7.82 -14.33 2.93
C ASN A 58 -8.92 -13.75 2.03
N GLY A 59 -9.09 -14.34 0.85
CA GLY A 59 -10.07 -13.86 -0.13
C GLY A 59 -11.53 -14.02 0.30
N GLU A 60 -11.85 -14.90 1.25
CA GLU A 60 -13.21 -15.00 1.83
C GLU A 60 -13.51 -13.79 2.70
N VAL A 61 -12.57 -13.38 3.55
CA VAL A 61 -12.71 -12.16 4.35
C VAL A 61 -12.80 -10.94 3.45
N THR A 62 -11.92 -10.83 2.45
CA THR A 62 -11.94 -9.71 1.50
C THR A 62 -13.28 -9.59 0.76
N ARG A 63 -13.87 -10.72 0.32
CA ARG A 63 -15.15 -10.72 -0.41
C ARG A 63 -16.36 -10.36 0.47
N ASN A 64 -16.27 -10.59 1.77
CA ASN A 64 -17.34 -10.32 2.72
C ASN A 64 -17.09 -9.06 3.57
N TRP A 65 -16.06 -8.26 3.22
CA TRP A 65 -15.74 -7.06 3.98
C TRP A 65 -16.81 -5.98 3.78
N ASP A 66 -17.41 -5.52 4.87
CA ASP A 66 -18.30 -4.37 4.86
C ASP A 66 -17.48 -3.09 5.11
N TYR A 67 -17.47 -2.21 4.12
CA TYR A 67 -16.76 -0.95 4.17
C TYR A 67 -17.52 0.17 4.91
N GLY A 68 -18.75 -0.09 5.38
CA GLY A 68 -19.50 0.81 6.25
C GLY A 68 -19.80 2.17 5.60
N THR A 69 -20.24 2.18 4.34
CA THR A 69 -20.40 3.43 3.58
C THR A 69 -21.54 4.30 4.12
N SER A 70 -21.21 5.35 4.87
CA SER A 70 -22.14 6.42 5.22
C SER A 70 -21.94 7.64 4.30
N GLY A 71 -22.93 7.96 3.47
CA GLY A 71 -23.10 9.29 2.88
C GLY A 71 -22.85 9.43 1.38
N GLN A 72 -21.72 8.95 0.83
CA GLN A 72 -21.34 9.20 -0.59
C GLN A 72 -20.87 7.93 -1.34
N GLY A 73 -21.13 6.74 -0.81
CA GLY A 73 -21.03 5.47 -1.55
C GLY A 73 -19.63 4.83 -1.67
N TYR A 74 -18.56 5.45 -1.19
CA TYR A 74 -17.20 4.86 -1.19
C TYR A 74 -16.50 5.07 0.16
N ALA A 75 -15.71 4.09 0.58
CA ALA A 75 -14.81 4.25 1.72
C ALA A 75 -13.71 5.29 1.39
N GLY A 76 -13.47 6.20 2.32
CA GLY A 76 -12.44 7.24 2.16
C GLY A 76 -12.13 7.92 3.49
N VAL A 77 -10.89 8.40 3.63
CA VAL A 77 -10.34 8.93 4.89
C VAL A 77 -9.91 10.40 4.77
N MET A 78 -10.14 11.05 3.63
CA MET A 78 -9.64 12.40 3.36
C MET A 78 -10.22 13.45 4.32
N ASN A 79 -11.51 13.32 4.69
CA ASN A 79 -12.15 14.21 5.67
C ASN A 79 -11.56 14.02 7.07
N ASP A 80 -11.32 12.76 7.48
CA ASP A 80 -10.71 12.45 8.77
C ASP A 80 -9.27 12.96 8.82
N LEU A 81 -8.52 12.83 7.73
CA LEU A 81 -7.17 13.38 7.60
C LEU A 81 -7.17 14.91 7.71
N GLN A 82 -8.09 15.60 7.03
CA GLN A 82 -8.23 17.07 7.17
C GLN A 82 -8.60 17.48 8.59
N ARG A 83 -9.50 16.73 9.24
CA ARG A 83 -9.86 16.98 10.64
C ARG A 83 -8.68 16.76 11.57
N ALA A 84 -7.89 15.72 11.37
CA ALA A 84 -6.69 15.48 12.16
C ALA A 84 -5.66 16.60 11.99
N ARG A 85 -5.44 17.05 10.75
CA ARG A 85 -4.53 18.17 10.43
C ARG A 85 -5.01 19.52 10.96
N SER A 86 -6.31 19.77 11.02
CA SER A 86 -6.83 21.01 11.60
C SER A 86 -6.72 21.03 13.13
N LEU A 87 -6.86 19.87 13.78
CA LEU A 87 -6.71 19.74 15.24
C LEU A 87 -5.25 19.69 15.68
N ASN A 88 -4.36 19.15 14.84
CA ASN A 88 -2.92 19.12 15.08
C ASN A 88 -2.19 19.65 13.83
N PRO A 89 -1.98 20.98 13.73
CA PRO A 89 -1.27 21.57 12.59
C PRO A 89 0.18 21.08 12.44
N ALA A 90 0.79 20.57 13.51
CA ALA A 90 2.14 19.98 13.49
C ALA A 90 2.17 18.53 12.96
N LEU A 91 1.01 17.91 12.70
CA LEU A 91 0.90 16.55 12.16
C LEU A 91 1.58 16.47 10.79
N GLY A 92 2.74 15.81 10.74
CA GLY A 92 3.42 15.50 9.49
C GLY A 92 2.73 14.34 8.76
N VAL A 93 2.51 14.49 7.46
CA VAL A 93 1.90 13.46 6.61
C VAL A 93 2.77 13.26 5.38
N VAL A 94 3.20 12.01 5.16
CA VAL A 94 3.87 11.60 3.93
C VAL A 94 3.12 10.43 3.29
N ILE A 95 2.94 10.49 1.98
CA ILE A 95 2.39 9.42 1.16
C ILE A 95 3.49 9.00 0.19
N VAL A 96 3.92 7.74 0.23
CA VAL A 96 4.95 7.21 -0.68
C VAL A 96 4.32 6.18 -1.60
N ASN A 97 4.34 6.41 -2.90
CA ASN A 97 3.80 5.51 -3.92
C ASN A 97 4.90 4.94 -4.82
N GLY A 98 4.68 3.72 -5.32
CA GLY A 98 5.46 3.18 -6.43
C GLY A 98 5.02 3.81 -7.76
N TYR A 99 5.97 4.16 -8.61
CA TYR A 99 5.73 4.76 -9.92
C TYR A 99 4.93 3.84 -10.86
N THR A 100 5.15 2.53 -10.77
CA THR A 100 4.52 1.52 -11.65
C THR A 100 3.42 0.71 -10.97
N ASP A 101 2.89 1.21 -9.84
CA ASP A 101 1.75 0.64 -9.14
C ASP A 101 0.44 0.95 -9.88
N LEU A 102 -0.26 -0.09 -10.33
CA LEU A 102 -1.58 0.02 -10.95
C LEU A 102 -2.71 -0.39 -10.00
N VAL A 103 -2.40 -0.98 -8.83
CA VAL A 103 -3.39 -1.29 -7.78
C VAL A 103 -3.83 0.01 -7.10
N THR A 104 -2.86 0.85 -6.73
CA THR A 104 -3.08 2.17 -6.15
C THR A 104 -2.23 3.24 -6.85
N PRO A 105 -2.63 3.68 -8.06
CA PRO A 105 -1.83 4.60 -8.86
C PRO A 105 -1.50 5.90 -8.12
N TYR A 106 -0.24 6.34 -8.13
CA TYR A 106 0.20 7.55 -7.42
C TYR A 106 -0.58 8.81 -7.83
N LEU A 107 -1.09 8.85 -9.07
CA LEU A 107 -1.88 9.97 -9.57
C LEU A 107 -3.22 10.12 -8.84
N ALA A 108 -3.82 9.02 -8.37
CA ALA A 108 -5.03 9.06 -7.56
C ALA A 108 -4.76 9.74 -6.21
N SER A 109 -3.68 9.37 -5.53
CA SER A 109 -3.22 10.04 -4.30
C SER A 109 -2.98 11.53 -4.52
N ARG A 110 -2.25 11.90 -5.58
CA ARG A 110 -2.00 13.32 -5.93
C ARG A 110 -3.30 14.07 -6.19
N TYR A 111 -4.20 13.47 -6.96
CA TYR A 111 -5.50 14.07 -7.26
C TYR A 111 -6.29 14.35 -5.98
N LEU A 112 -6.46 13.35 -5.11
CA LEU A 112 -7.22 13.48 -3.87
C LEU A 112 -6.61 14.53 -2.92
N VAL A 113 -5.28 14.54 -2.76
CA VAL A 113 -4.60 15.55 -1.94
C VAL A 113 -4.78 16.96 -2.50
N ASN A 114 -4.74 17.12 -3.82
CA ASN A 114 -4.92 18.42 -4.48
C ASN A 114 -6.36 18.95 -4.39
N GLN A 115 -7.35 18.10 -4.05
CA GLN A 115 -8.73 18.53 -3.80
C GLN A 115 -8.94 19.02 -2.36
N LEU A 116 -7.96 18.85 -1.46
CA LEU A 116 -8.13 19.27 -0.08
C LEU A 116 -8.08 20.79 0.05
N PRO A 117 -8.94 21.39 0.89
CA PRO A 117 -8.82 22.81 1.20
C PRO A 117 -7.51 23.07 1.95
N SER A 118 -6.88 24.22 1.64
CA SER A 118 -5.68 24.65 2.35
C SER A 118 -6.00 24.91 3.83
N LEU A 119 -5.04 24.56 4.69
CA LEU A 119 -5.07 24.85 6.12
C LEU A 119 -3.80 25.66 6.39
N SER A 120 -3.95 26.94 6.73
CA SER A 120 -2.87 27.94 6.78
C SER A 120 -1.70 27.52 7.67
N ASP A 121 -2.01 26.95 8.83
CA ASP A 121 -1.00 26.62 9.86
C ASP A 121 -0.59 25.14 9.85
N ALA A 122 -1.22 24.32 9.01
CA ALA A 122 -0.95 22.88 8.98
C ALA A 122 0.23 22.56 8.08
N LYS A 123 1.12 21.67 8.53
CA LYS A 123 2.18 21.10 7.69
C LYS A 123 1.58 20.53 6.39
N PRO A 124 2.23 20.73 5.23
CA PRO A 124 1.75 20.19 3.97
C PRO A 124 1.80 18.66 3.97
N ILE A 125 0.90 18.04 3.20
CA ILE A 125 1.00 16.62 2.89
C ILE A 125 2.10 16.46 1.84
N ARG A 126 3.16 15.71 2.16
CA ARG A 126 4.20 15.37 1.18
C ARG A 126 3.80 14.12 0.43
N LEU A 127 4.01 14.11 -0.88
CA LEU A 127 3.82 12.94 -1.72
C LEU A 127 5.12 12.65 -2.47
N ASP A 128 5.66 11.46 -2.22
CA ASP A 128 6.90 10.98 -2.82
C ASP A 128 6.57 9.82 -3.74
N VAL A 129 7.17 9.81 -4.93
CA VAL A 129 7.02 8.73 -5.91
C VAL A 129 8.38 8.10 -6.12
N VAL A 130 8.46 6.80 -5.91
CA VAL A 130 9.72 6.03 -6.00
C VAL A 130 9.63 4.98 -7.09
N GLU A 131 10.77 4.52 -7.59
CA GLU A 131 10.80 3.43 -8.56
C GLU A 131 10.22 2.13 -7.99
N GLY A 132 9.51 1.40 -8.85
CA GLY A 132 8.86 0.13 -8.54
C GLY A 132 7.35 0.26 -8.41
N GLY A 133 6.69 -0.89 -8.25
CA GLY A 133 5.25 -0.96 -8.14
C GLY A 133 4.71 -0.89 -6.71
N HIS A 134 3.58 -1.54 -6.46
CA HIS A 134 2.82 -1.52 -5.22
C HIS A 134 3.65 -1.90 -3.98
N MET A 135 4.56 -2.88 -4.13
CA MET A 135 5.47 -3.32 -3.09
C MET A 135 6.88 -2.72 -3.25
N MET A 136 6.98 -1.43 -3.56
CA MET A 136 8.25 -0.72 -3.81
C MET A 136 9.33 -0.93 -2.74
N TYR A 137 8.92 -1.17 -1.49
CA TYR A 137 9.81 -1.42 -0.35
C TYR A 137 10.54 -2.76 -0.41
N LEU A 138 10.16 -3.68 -1.31
CA LEU A 138 10.93 -4.91 -1.54
C LEU A 138 12.25 -4.63 -2.26
N ARG A 139 12.35 -3.52 -3.01
CA ARG A 139 13.59 -3.06 -3.63
C ARG A 139 14.45 -2.30 -2.60
N PRO A 140 15.78 -2.49 -2.56
CA PRO A 140 16.65 -1.79 -1.61
C PRO A 140 16.48 -0.27 -1.63
N ASP A 141 16.39 0.33 -2.82
CA ASP A 141 16.29 1.80 -2.96
C ASP A 141 14.91 2.33 -2.57
N GLY A 142 13.83 1.62 -2.95
CA GLY A 142 12.48 1.97 -2.50
C GLY A 142 12.33 1.88 -0.98
N ARG A 143 12.93 0.84 -0.36
CA ARG A 143 12.96 0.70 1.10
C ARG A 143 13.75 1.81 1.79
N ARG A 144 14.88 2.21 1.21
CA ARG A 144 15.70 3.32 1.69
C ARG A 144 14.93 4.63 1.60
N ALA A 145 14.33 4.92 0.45
CA ALA A 145 13.52 6.10 0.24
C ALA A 145 12.34 6.18 1.21
N LEU A 146 11.64 5.06 1.46
CA LEU A 146 10.58 4.99 2.47
C LEU A 146 11.10 5.30 3.88
N LYS A 147 12.25 4.73 4.25
CA LYS A 147 12.88 4.98 5.54
C LYS A 147 13.32 6.44 5.69
N ASP A 148 13.89 7.04 4.66
CA ASP A 148 14.33 8.44 4.68
C ASP A 148 13.13 9.37 4.75
N ALA A 149 12.08 9.08 3.96
CA ALA A 149 10.84 9.83 4.00
C ALA A 149 10.20 9.81 5.40
N ALA A 150 10.15 8.65 6.05
CA ALA A 150 9.67 8.52 7.43
C ALA A 150 10.59 9.21 8.44
N SER A 151 11.92 9.16 8.26
CA SER A 151 12.89 9.79 9.16
C SER A 151 12.73 11.31 9.18
N GLU A 152 12.52 11.92 8.02
CA GLU A 152 12.33 13.36 7.86
C GLU A 152 11.07 13.87 8.57
N LEU A 153 9.99 13.07 8.62
CA LEU A 153 8.80 13.44 9.40
C LEU A 153 9.12 13.67 10.88
N TYR A 154 9.97 12.84 11.47
CA TYR A 154 10.31 12.93 12.89
C TYR A 154 11.39 13.99 13.16
N GLN A 155 12.31 14.21 12.24
CA GLN A 155 13.31 15.28 12.36
C GLN A 155 12.68 16.67 12.24
N ALA A 156 11.66 16.84 11.39
CA ALA A 156 10.91 18.09 11.28
C ALA A 156 9.96 18.37 12.45
N THR A 157 9.93 17.50 13.47
CA THR A 157 9.03 17.58 14.63
C THR A 157 9.79 17.77 15.95
N GLN A 158 11.13 17.84 15.89
CA GLN A 158 11.99 18.39 16.97
C GLN A 158 12.31 19.85 16.67
#